data_AF-A0A352MWS1-F1
#
_entry.id   AF-A0A352MWS1-F1
#
_cell.length_a   1.000
_cell.length_b   1.000
_cell.length_c   1.000
_cell.angle_alpha   90.00
_cell.angle_beta   90.00
_cell.angle_gamma   90.00
#
_symmetry.space_group_name_H-M   'P 1'
#
loop_
_entity.id
_entity.type
_entity.pdbx_description
1 polymer ?
#
loop_
_entity_poly.entity_id
_entity_poly.type
_entity_poly.pdbx_seq_one_letter_code
_entity_poly.pdbx_strand_id
1 'polypeptide(L)'
;MPKQLRKIFVGLVLLIVIAVILIKVVNIQDIIMKKMYPKEYSEYVYTYAEENDLDPLLIFAVIKAESNFDSDVVSHSNAMGLMQILERTAKEVVVNEIEEEFSKDMLFNPEENIKIGTKYFSRIIRKIQ
;
A
#
# COMPACT_ATOMS: atom_id res chain seq x y z
N MET A 1 -33.04 21.11 28.40
CA MET A 1 -33.32 20.44 27.10
C MET A 1 -34.63 19.65 27.21
N PRO A 2 -35.58 19.78 26.28
CA PRO A 2 -36.86 19.06 26.34
C PRO A 2 -36.63 17.54 26.40
N LYS A 3 -37.39 16.81 27.24
CA LYS A 3 -37.24 15.34 27.39
C LYS A 3 -37.35 14.58 26.07
N GLN A 4 -38.10 15.13 25.11
CA GLN A 4 -38.25 14.57 23.76
C GLN A 4 -36.99 14.72 22.90
N LEU A 5 -36.34 15.89 22.92
CA LEU A 5 -35.07 16.13 22.22
C LEU A 5 -33.96 15.16 22.68
N ARG A 6 -33.91 14.85 23.98
CA ARG A 6 -32.89 13.94 24.53
C ARG A 6 -33.05 12.51 24.03
N LYS A 7 -34.29 12.02 23.88
CA LYS A 7 -34.56 10.67 23.37
C LYS A 7 -34.17 10.54 21.89
N ILE A 8 -34.48 11.55 21.08
CA ILE A 8 -34.09 11.60 19.66
C ILE A 8 -32.57 11.60 19.52
N PHE A 9 -31.89 12.46 20.30
CA PHE A 9 -30.43 12.54 20.29
C PHE A 9 -29.76 11.21 20.67
N VAL A 10 -30.22 10.57 21.75
CA VAL A 10 -29.69 9.25 22.18
C VAL A 10 -29.94 8.18 21.11
N GLY A 11 -31.11 8.18 20.46
CA GLY A 11 -31.41 7.25 19.37
C GLY A 11 -30.50 7.43 18.17
N LEU A 12 -30.22 8.67 17.77
CA LEU A 12 -29.27 8.98 16.69
C LEU A 12 -27.85 8.51 17.02
N VAL A 13 -27.39 8.75 18.25
CA VAL A 13 -26.06 8.29 18.70
C VAL A 13 -25.98 6.76 18.67
N LEU A 14 -26.99 6.06 19.17
CA LEU A 14 -27.03 4.59 19.13
C LEU A 14 -26.99 4.05 17.70
N LEU A 15 -27.70 4.70 16.78
CA LEU A 15 -27.75 4.32 15.37
C LEU A 15 -26.38 4.50 14.69
N ILE A 16 -25.67 5.59 14.99
CA ILE A 16 -24.29 5.82 14.52
C ILE A 16 -23.34 4.74 15.08
N VAL A 17 -23.44 4.41 16.37
CA VAL A 17 -22.59 3.37 16.99
C VAL A 17 -22.84 2.00 16.35
N ILE A 18 -24.10 1.63 16.14
CA ILE A 18 -24.47 0.38 15.45
C ILE A 18 -23.91 0.36 14.03
N ALA A 19 -24.00 1.48 13.30
CA ALA A 19 -23.44 1.59 11.95
C ALA A 19 -21.92 1.38 11.95
N VAL A 20 -21.18 1.97 12.90
CA VAL A 20 -19.72 1.78 13.02
C VAL A 20 -19.36 0.33 13.36
N ILE A 21 -20.13 -0.31 14.24
CA ILE A 21 -19.94 -1.72 14.58
C ILE A 21 -20.19 -2.61 13.36
N LEU A 22 -21.28 -2.37 12.62
CA LEU A 22 -21.58 -3.10 11.39
C LEU A 22 -20.48 -2.93 10.33
N ILE A 23 -19.93 -1.73 10.18
CA ILE A 23 -18.81 -1.48 9.25
C ILE A 23 -17.60 -2.36 9.57
N LYS A 24 -17.27 -2.51 10.86
CA LYS A 24 -16.19 -3.40 11.31
C LYS A 24 -16.54 -4.88 11.14
N VAL A 25 -17.75 -5.29 11.54
CA VAL A 25 -18.18 -6.70 11.49
C VAL A 25 -18.26 -7.25 10.06
N VAL A 26 -18.65 -6.42 9.10
CA VAL A 26 -18.77 -6.82 7.69
C VAL A 26 -17.42 -6.75 6.94
N ASN A 27 -16.34 -6.29 7.60
CA ASN A 27 -15.04 -6.05 6.97
C ASN A 27 -15.17 -5.29 5.63
N ILE A 28 -15.94 -4.20 5.66
CA ILE A 28 -16.14 -3.34 4.48
C ILE A 28 -14.81 -2.83 3.91
N GLN A 29 -13.81 -2.64 4.78
CA GLN A 29 -12.44 -2.32 4.37
C GLN A 29 -11.89 -3.36 3.40
N ASP A 30 -11.90 -4.65 3.74
CA ASP A 30 -11.39 -5.72 2.88
C ASP A 30 -12.13 -5.82 1.55
N ILE A 31 -13.46 -5.60 1.55
CA ILE A 31 -14.27 -5.63 0.32
C ILE A 31 -13.85 -4.50 -0.62
N ILE A 32 -13.65 -3.29 -0.07
CA ILE A 32 -13.20 -2.12 -0.84
C ILE A 32 -11.77 -2.35 -1.36
N MET A 33 -10.86 -2.83 -0.50
CA MET A 33 -9.48 -3.11 -0.87
C MET A 33 -9.39 -4.16 -1.98
N LYS A 34 -10.12 -5.28 -1.85
CA LYS A 34 -10.13 -6.36 -2.84
C LYS A 34 -10.71 -5.96 -4.20
N LYS A 35 -11.57 -4.93 -4.22
CA LYS A 35 -12.14 -4.38 -5.46
C LYS A 35 -11.22 -3.35 -6.11
N MET A 36 -10.43 -2.62 -5.32
CA MET A 36 -9.52 -1.58 -5.83
C MET A 36 -8.13 -2.11 -6.17
N TYR A 37 -7.69 -3.19 -5.52
CA TYR A 37 -6.31 -3.68 -5.59
C TYR A 37 -6.28 -5.17 -5.91
N PRO A 38 -5.42 -5.63 -6.82
CA PRO A 38 -5.22 -7.05 -7.07
C PRO A 38 -4.87 -7.76 -5.76
N LYS A 39 -5.62 -8.80 -5.42
CA LYS A 39 -5.39 -9.57 -4.17
C LYS A 39 -3.95 -10.09 -4.11
N GLU A 40 -3.39 -10.45 -5.27
CA GLU A 40 -2.03 -10.96 -5.42
C GLU A 40 -0.97 -10.00 -4.87
N TYR A 41 -1.12 -8.69 -5.09
CA TYR A 41 -0.14 -7.70 -4.59
C TYR A 41 -0.36 -7.31 -3.13
N SER A 42 -1.57 -7.54 -2.61
CA SER A 42 -1.89 -7.11 -1.25
C SER A 42 -1.01 -7.77 -0.22
N GLU A 43 -0.74 -9.07 -0.35
CA GLU A 43 0.15 -9.82 0.54
C GLU A 43 1.56 -9.22 0.54
N TYR A 44 2.14 -8.97 -0.64
CA TYR A 44 3.46 -8.34 -0.78
C TYR A 44 3.50 -6.93 -0.19
N VAL A 45 2.47 -6.11 -0.45
CA VAL A 45 2.40 -4.75 0.08
C VAL A 45 2.34 -4.77 1.60
N TYR A 46 1.51 -5.62 2.21
CA TYR A 46 1.42 -5.71 3.67
C TYR A 46 2.73 -6.19 4.28
N THR A 47 3.31 -7.27 3.75
CA THR A 47 4.58 -7.84 4.22
C THR A 47 5.70 -6.81 4.18
N TYR A 48 5.98 -6.24 3.01
CA TYR A 48 7.14 -5.35 2.86
C TYR A 48 6.91 -3.94 3.40
N ALA A 49 5.66 -3.48 3.52
CA ALA A 49 5.38 -2.24 4.24
C ALA A 49 5.64 -2.41 5.74
N GLU A 50 5.20 -3.53 6.33
CA GLU A 50 5.45 -3.82 7.75
C GLU A 50 6.95 -3.98 8.04
N GLU A 51 7.69 -4.72 7.21
CA GLU A 51 9.15 -4.89 7.35
C GLU A 51 9.94 -3.58 7.30
N ASN A 52 9.40 -2.54 6.65
CA ASN A 52 10.07 -1.27 6.42
C ASN A 52 9.48 -0.09 7.22
N ASP A 53 8.60 -0.37 8.19
CA ASP A 53 7.89 0.61 9.02
C ASP A 53 7.08 1.64 8.20
N LEU A 54 6.40 1.17 7.15
CA LEU A 54 5.58 1.98 6.24
C LEU A 54 4.08 1.67 6.40
N ASP A 55 3.23 2.67 6.15
CA ASP A 55 1.79 2.45 6.05
C ASP A 55 1.46 1.71 4.73
N PRO A 56 0.86 0.51 4.76
CA PRO A 56 0.48 -0.22 3.55
C PRO A 56 -0.43 0.59 2.61
N LEU A 57 -1.31 1.44 3.14
CA LEU A 57 -2.19 2.30 2.34
C LEU A 57 -1.41 3.34 1.54
N LEU A 58 -0.30 3.84 2.10
CA LEU A 58 0.61 4.73 1.38
C LEU A 58 1.26 3.99 0.20
N ILE A 59 1.68 2.75 0.40
CA ILE A 59 2.31 1.95 -0.67
C ILE A 59 1.31 1.63 -1.79
N PHE A 60 0.07 1.27 -1.45
CA PHE A 60 -0.99 1.15 -2.46
C PHE A 60 -1.21 2.46 -3.23
N ALA A 61 -1.21 3.60 -2.54
CA ALA A 61 -1.36 4.90 -3.19
C ALA A 61 -0.21 5.22 -4.16
N VAL A 62 1.04 4.89 -3.77
CA VAL A 62 2.23 5.03 -4.63
C VAL A 62 2.11 4.12 -5.86
N ILE A 63 1.87 2.82 -5.69
CA ILE A 63 1.74 1.88 -6.82
C ILE A 63 0.64 2.35 -7.79
N LYS A 64 -0.49 2.81 -7.25
CA LYS A 64 -1.59 3.33 -8.07
C LYS A 64 -1.18 4.55 -8.90
N ALA A 65 -0.41 5.46 -8.31
CA ALA A 65 0.06 6.67 -8.98
C ALA A 65 1.14 6.39 -10.04
N GLU A 66 2.02 5.41 -9.76
CA GLU A 66 3.18 5.10 -10.60
C GLU A 66 2.83 4.20 -11.80
N SER A 67 2.03 3.15 -11.58
CA SER A 67 1.75 2.12 -12.60
C SER A 67 0.28 1.80 -12.79
N ASN A 68 -0.59 2.31 -11.91
CA ASN A 68 -1.99 1.87 -11.83
C ASN A 68 -2.12 0.33 -11.71
N PHE A 69 -1.20 -0.30 -10.97
CA PHE A 69 -1.13 -1.76 -10.72
C PHE A 69 -0.77 -2.62 -11.94
N ASP A 70 -0.13 -2.05 -12.95
CA ASP A 70 0.40 -2.80 -14.09
C ASP A 70 1.91 -3.09 -13.86
N SER A 71 2.24 -4.38 -13.73
CA SER A 71 3.61 -4.85 -13.43
C SER A 71 4.56 -4.79 -14.62
N ASP A 72 4.04 -4.64 -15.84
CA ASP A 72 4.84 -4.70 -17.07
C ASP A 72 5.16 -3.31 -17.64
N VAL A 73 4.79 -2.24 -16.92
CA VAL A 73 4.97 -0.85 -17.37
C VAL A 73 6.44 -0.45 -17.34
N VAL A 74 6.87 0.16 -18.44
CA VAL A 74 8.16 0.87 -18.56
C VAL A 74 7.89 2.33 -18.91
N SER A 75 8.39 3.26 -18.10
CA SER A 75 8.28 4.69 -18.39
C SER A 75 9.25 5.15 -19.47
N HIS A 76 9.03 6.37 -19.97
CA HIS A 76 9.96 7.05 -20.89
C HIS A 76 11.37 7.24 -20.29
N SER A 77 11.51 7.27 -18.97
CA SER A 77 12.79 7.37 -18.26
C SER A 77 13.38 6.01 -17.86
N ASN A 78 12.81 4.90 -18.36
CA ASN A 78 13.17 3.52 -18.02
C ASN A 78 12.93 3.13 -16.55
N ALA A 79 11.94 3.74 -15.91
CA ALA A 79 11.41 3.24 -14.65
C ALA A 79 10.51 2.02 -14.92
N MET A 80 10.57 0.99 -14.08
CA MET A 80 9.98 -0.32 -14.38
C MET A 80 9.09 -0.85 -13.25
N GLY A 81 8.00 -1.50 -13.64
CA GLY A 81 7.11 -2.25 -12.77
C GLY A 81 6.21 -1.42 -11.85
N LEU A 82 5.67 -2.08 -10.83
CA LEU A 82 4.59 -1.55 -9.99
C LEU A 82 4.92 -0.22 -9.30
N MET A 83 6.12 -0.10 -8.75
CA MET A 83 6.61 1.09 -8.04
C MET A 83 7.53 1.96 -8.90
N GLN A 84 7.61 1.71 -10.22
CA GLN A 84 8.39 2.47 -11.20
C GLN A 84 9.82 2.76 -10.71
N ILE A 85 10.61 1.70 -10.54
CA ILE A 85 11.98 1.77 -10.03
C ILE A 85 12.98 1.82 -11.20
N LEU A 86 13.97 2.71 -11.13
CA LEU A 86 15.08 2.73 -12.09
C LEU A 86 16.03 1.55 -11.84
N GLU A 87 16.55 0.95 -12.93
CA GLU A 87 17.48 -0.19 -12.86
C GLU A 87 18.68 0.07 -11.94
N ARG A 88 19.29 1.26 -12.05
CA ARG A 88 20.42 1.68 -11.21
C ARG A 88 20.04 1.70 -9.72
N THR A 89 18.87 2.24 -9.41
CA THR A 89 18.37 2.34 -8.04
C THR A 89 18.09 0.95 -7.47
N ALA A 90 17.44 0.10 -8.26
CA ALA A 90 17.15 -1.27 -7.87
C ALA A 90 18.42 -2.06 -7.59
N LYS A 91 19.41 -1.98 -8.48
CA LYS A 91 20.71 -2.63 -8.30
C LYS A 91 21.41 -2.18 -7.02
N GLU A 92 21.37 -0.88 -6.72
CA GLU A 92 21.95 -0.35 -5.49
C GLU A 92 21.28 -0.91 -4.24
N VAL A 93 19.94 -0.98 -4.24
CA VAL A 93 19.16 -1.49 -3.09
C VAL A 93 19.34 -2.99 -2.92
N VAL A 94 19.25 -3.75 -4.02
CA VAL A 94 19.37 -5.21 -4.01
C VAL A 94 20.75 -5.64 -3.51
N VAL A 95 21.82 -5.04 -4.03
CA VAL A 95 23.19 -5.44 -3.66
C VAL A 95 23.57 -4.97 -2.26
N ASN A 96 23.18 -3.76 -1.84
CA ASN A 96 23.69 -3.17 -0.60
C ASN A 96 22.77 -3.32 0.61
N GLU A 97 21.47 -3.55 0.42
CA GLU A 97 20.49 -3.52 1.51
C GLU A 97 19.66 -4.81 1.62
N ILE A 98 19.48 -5.53 0.50
CA ILE A 98 18.85 -6.85 0.47
C ILE A 98 19.91 -7.96 0.47
N GLU A 99 21.12 -7.65 -0.02
CA GLU A 99 22.27 -8.57 -0.12
C GLU A 99 22.02 -9.77 -1.05
N GLU A 100 21.29 -9.53 -2.15
CA GLU A 100 20.95 -10.53 -3.18
C GLU A 100 21.62 -10.22 -4.53
N GLU A 101 21.62 -11.19 -5.46
CA GLU A 101 22.08 -10.97 -6.83
C GLU A 101 21.03 -10.20 -7.64
N PHE A 102 21.43 -9.08 -8.22
CA PHE A 102 20.52 -8.26 -9.03
C PHE A 102 20.29 -8.87 -10.41
N SER A 103 19.03 -9.15 -10.75
CA SER A 103 18.55 -9.36 -12.11
C SER A 103 17.53 -8.30 -12.51
N LYS A 104 17.56 -7.87 -13.77
CA LYS A 104 16.59 -6.90 -14.31
C LYS A 104 15.15 -7.43 -14.26
N ASP A 105 14.96 -8.74 -14.40
CA ASP A 105 13.64 -9.38 -14.41
C ASP A 105 12.91 -9.25 -13.07
N MET A 106 13.67 -9.03 -11.97
CA MET A 106 13.10 -8.71 -10.65
C MET A 106 12.22 -7.46 -10.68
N LEU A 107 12.47 -6.53 -11.62
CA LEU A 107 11.67 -5.31 -11.73
C LEU A 107 10.31 -5.52 -12.37
N PHE A 108 10.10 -6.64 -13.06
CA PHE A 108 8.79 -7.01 -13.61
C PHE A 108 8.07 -8.04 -12.74
N ASN A 109 8.79 -8.72 -11.83
CA ASN A 109 8.17 -9.56 -10.81
C ASN A 109 7.48 -8.67 -9.75
N PRO A 110 6.17 -8.84 -9.49
CA PRO A 110 5.44 -8.01 -8.53
C PRO A 110 5.99 -8.01 -7.12
N GLU A 111 6.36 -9.18 -6.59
CA GLU A 111 6.86 -9.35 -5.22
C GLU A 111 8.20 -8.65 -5.07
N GLU A 112 9.15 -8.94 -5.97
CA GLU A 112 10.48 -8.34 -5.96
C GLU A 112 10.43 -6.82 -6.19
N ASN A 113 9.59 -6.34 -7.11
CA ASN A 113 9.44 -4.91 -7.36
C ASN A 113 8.92 -4.17 -6.11
N ILE A 114 7.93 -4.75 -5.42
CA ILE A 114 7.40 -4.16 -4.17
C ILE A 114 8.44 -4.24 -3.04
N LYS A 115 9.16 -5.36 -2.89
CA LYS A 115 10.25 -5.53 -1.91
C LYS A 115 11.33 -4.46 -2.09
N ILE A 116 11.84 -4.30 -3.30
CA ILE A 116 12.87 -3.31 -3.64
C ILE A 116 12.32 -1.89 -3.45
N GLY A 117 11.09 -1.64 -3.91
CA GLY A 117 10.47 -0.32 -3.89
C GLY A 117 10.19 0.18 -2.47
N THR A 118 9.64 -0.66 -1.61
CA THR A 118 9.38 -0.30 -0.19
C THR A 118 10.67 -0.08 0.58
N LYS A 119 11.70 -0.91 0.37
CA LYS A 119 13.03 -0.72 0.96
C LYS A 119 13.63 0.64 0.57
N TYR A 120 13.62 0.94 -0.74
CA TYR A 120 14.10 2.22 -1.25
C TYR A 120 13.29 3.41 -0.72
N PHE A 121 11.97 3.28 -0.69
CA PHE A 121 11.06 4.32 -0.24
C PHE A 121 11.26 4.64 1.25
N SER A 122 11.34 3.62 2.11
CA SER A 122 11.66 3.78 3.54
C SER A 122 13.00 4.49 3.74
N ARG A 123 14.02 4.14 2.95
CA ARG A 123 15.31 4.84 2.98
C ARG A 123 15.21 6.32 2.63
N ILE A 124 14.37 6.69 1.67
CA ILE A 124 14.14 8.11 1.32
C ILE A 124 13.40 8.82 2.46
N ILE A 125 12.30 8.25 2.96
CA ILE A 125 11.50 8.85 4.04
C ILE A 125 12.37 9.12 5.28
N ARG A 126 13.20 8.15 5.67
CA ARG A 126 14.14 8.30 6.79
C ARG A 126 15.22 9.36 6.60
N LYS A 127 15.54 9.74 5.36
CA LYS A 127 16.51 10.84 5.09
C LYS A 127 15.88 12.23 5.14
N ILE A 128 14.55 12.32 5.03
CA ILE A 128 13.81 13.59 4.96
C ILE A 128 13.31 14.02 6.35
N GLN A 129 13.14 13.06 7.27
CA GLN A 129 12.80 13.30 8.68
C GLN A 129 14.04 13.66 9.50
#